data_AF-A0A2R6H815-F1
#
_entry.id   AF-A0A2R6H815-F1
#
_cell.length_a   1.000
_cell.length_b   1.000
_cell.length_c   1.000
_cell.angle_alpha   90.00
_cell.angle_beta   90.00
_cell.angle_gamma   90.00
#
_symmetry.space_group_name_H-M   'P 1'
#
loop_
_entity.id
_entity.type
_entity.pdbx_description
1 polymer ?
#
loop_
_entity_poly.entity_id
_entity_poly.type
_entity_poly.pdbx_seq_one_letter_code
_entity_poly.pdbx_strand_id
1 'polypeptide(L)'
;MSHPEHTADTPDDRTGVCDDRADEHRTTDLRRRTVLRGLVGAGGLAALPEGVAAQAGDGPLGSGSEGAGEADPHTVATFRALVDALVPETPDVAAERGGEHEPGGLAIELERFLMYSFNSFVPVEPGGPEDTGGTLRAAETFAGALDEAASELLARGENEDAPTTTRFSAGGTFAALSRDDRLRAVELLAAKEVPLEPPTGEESLADRIVDYEGFVQYQVTGMNLVAMLGYYSEWAGYGETKTDCPTDRVFEGVEAVQSFEQTDYPGPARGYADLRGYEVQQFVEDEY
;
A
#
# COMPACT_ATOMS: atom_id res chain seq x y z
N MET A 1 -53.99 9.72 -33.19
CA MET A 1 -52.65 9.27 -33.61
C MET A 1 -51.67 10.26 -33.04
N SER A 2 -51.15 9.95 -31.86
CA SER A 2 -50.20 10.79 -31.12
C SER A 2 -49.24 9.83 -30.43
N HIS A 3 -47.97 9.84 -30.87
CA HIS A 3 -46.87 9.17 -30.20
C HIS A 3 -46.51 9.92 -28.91
N PRO A 4 -46.15 9.25 -27.81
CA PRO A 4 -45.35 9.87 -26.77
C PRO A 4 -43.86 9.71 -27.10
N GLU A 5 -43.15 10.82 -26.92
CA GLU A 5 -41.71 10.96 -27.06
C GLU A 5 -40.97 10.15 -25.98
N HIS A 6 -39.93 9.44 -26.42
CA HIS A 6 -38.98 8.75 -25.55
C HIS A 6 -37.98 9.80 -25.05
N THR A 7 -38.12 10.26 -23.80
CA THR A 7 -37.08 11.02 -23.13
C THR A 7 -35.90 10.09 -22.85
N ALA A 8 -34.74 10.45 -23.38
CA ALA A 8 -33.47 9.80 -23.12
C ALA A 8 -33.12 9.96 -21.64
N ASP A 9 -32.80 8.84 -21.00
CA ASP A 9 -32.25 8.78 -19.66
C ASP A 9 -30.82 9.35 -19.71
N THR A 10 -30.59 10.40 -18.94
CA THR A 10 -29.28 11.04 -18.74
C THR A 10 -28.40 10.04 -17.97
N PRO A 11 -27.11 9.86 -18.32
CA PRO A 11 -26.24 8.96 -17.57
C PRO A 11 -26.12 9.46 -16.13
N ASP A 12 -26.53 8.58 -15.21
CA ASP A 12 -26.44 8.76 -13.77
C ASP A 12 -24.98 9.05 -13.38
N ASP A 13 -24.81 10.19 -12.73
CA ASP A 13 -23.56 10.74 -12.22
C ASP A 13 -23.12 9.89 -11.05
N ARG A 14 -22.29 8.88 -11.34
CA ARG A 14 -21.68 7.97 -10.35
C ARG A 14 -20.69 8.74 -9.49
N THR A 15 -21.23 9.48 -8.53
CA THR A 15 -20.49 10.04 -7.42
C THR A 15 -19.90 8.91 -6.60
N GLY A 16 -18.57 8.93 -6.43
CA GLY A 16 -17.74 7.87 -5.87
C GLY A 16 -17.95 7.66 -4.37
N VAL A 17 -18.95 6.86 -4.03
CA VAL A 17 -19.14 6.29 -2.69
C VAL A 17 -19.07 4.78 -2.84
N CYS A 18 -18.25 4.12 -2.02
CA CYS A 18 -18.35 2.68 -1.81
C CYS A 18 -19.71 2.37 -1.17
N ASP A 19 -20.75 2.11 -1.98
CA ASP A 19 -22.10 1.79 -1.50
C ASP A 19 -22.18 0.28 -1.14
N ASP A 20 -22.61 -0.03 0.08
CA ASP A 20 -22.62 -1.38 0.65
C ASP A 20 -24.08 -1.92 0.64
N ARG A 21 -24.40 -2.89 -0.23
CA ARG A 21 -25.71 -3.57 -0.24
C ARG A 21 -25.55 -5.08 0.03
N ALA A 22 -26.18 -5.54 1.11
CA ALA A 22 -26.25 -6.95 1.53
C ALA A 22 -27.56 -7.64 1.08
N ASP A 23 -27.50 -8.92 0.71
CA ASP A 23 -28.65 -9.76 0.29
C ASP A 23 -28.79 -11.07 1.12
N GLU A 24 -30.04 -11.55 1.29
CA GLU A 24 -30.55 -12.54 2.28
C GLU A 24 -30.42 -14.07 1.93
N HIS A 25 -30.70 -14.94 2.94
CA HIS A 25 -30.24 -16.33 3.18
C HIS A 25 -31.12 -17.53 2.69
N ARG A 26 -30.50 -18.70 2.35
CA ARG A 26 -31.11 -20.08 2.20
C ARG A 26 -30.20 -21.34 2.48
N THR A 27 -30.43 -22.10 3.55
CA THR A 27 -29.54 -23.14 4.18
C THR A 27 -29.23 -24.46 3.43
N THR A 28 -28.01 -25.02 3.61
CA THR A 28 -27.60 -26.40 3.24
C THR A 28 -26.51 -27.00 4.15
N ASP A 29 -26.42 -28.34 4.24
CA ASP A 29 -25.57 -29.10 5.18
C ASP A 29 -24.45 -29.87 4.44
N LEU A 30 -23.16 -29.69 4.82
CA LEU A 30 -22.01 -30.30 4.15
C LEU A 30 -20.85 -30.68 5.11
N ARG A 31 -20.22 -31.83 4.87
CA ARG A 31 -19.05 -32.38 5.59
C ARG A 31 -17.74 -32.08 4.85
N ARG A 32 -16.67 -31.70 5.57
CA ARG A 32 -15.30 -31.57 5.04
C ARG A 32 -14.31 -32.50 5.77
N ARG A 33 -13.28 -32.95 5.05
CA ARG A 33 -12.11 -33.69 5.57
C ARG A 33 -10.95 -32.72 5.80
N THR A 34 -10.33 -32.78 6.97
CA THR A 34 -9.19 -31.94 7.37
C THR A 34 -7.85 -32.65 7.19
N VAL A 35 -6.87 -31.97 6.62
CA VAL A 35 -5.45 -32.34 6.69
C VAL A 35 -4.68 -31.07 7.06
N LEU A 36 -4.23 -30.97 8.32
CA LEU A 36 -3.06 -30.18 8.73
C LEU A 36 -2.82 -30.36 10.24
N ARG A 37 -1.79 -31.15 10.58
CA ARG A 37 -1.15 -31.16 11.89
C ARG A 37 0.33 -30.91 11.63
N GLY A 38 0.87 -29.81 12.18
CA GLY A 38 2.30 -29.64 12.39
C GLY A 38 2.93 -28.45 11.67
N LEU A 39 2.98 -27.31 12.35
CA LEU A 39 4.24 -26.59 12.57
C LEU A 39 4.06 -25.60 13.74
N VAL A 40 4.44 -26.04 14.94
CA VAL A 40 4.73 -25.18 16.07
C VAL A 40 6.25 -25.04 16.10
N GLY A 41 6.77 -23.83 15.90
CA GLY A 41 8.22 -23.61 15.93
C GLY A 41 8.62 -22.16 15.75
N ALA A 42 8.86 -21.50 16.89
CA ALA A 42 9.78 -20.38 17.10
C ALA A 42 9.47 -18.98 16.52
N GLY A 43 8.88 -18.13 17.37
CA GLY A 43 9.51 -16.88 17.83
C GLY A 43 9.51 -15.67 16.89
N GLY A 44 8.74 -14.63 17.24
CA GLY A 44 8.99 -13.27 16.74
C GLY A 44 7.79 -12.41 16.37
N LEU A 45 6.64 -12.54 17.04
CA LEU A 45 5.55 -11.56 16.93
C LEU A 45 5.15 -11.10 18.33
N ALA A 46 5.91 -10.15 18.87
CA ALA A 46 5.53 -9.44 20.08
C ALA A 46 5.81 -7.95 19.89
N ALA A 47 4.78 -7.15 20.11
CA ALA A 47 4.71 -5.68 20.10
C ALA A 47 4.30 -5.01 18.77
N LEU A 48 3.03 -5.20 18.38
CA LEU A 48 2.25 -4.08 17.85
C LEU A 48 1.72 -3.30 19.06
N PRO A 49 1.77 -1.95 19.09
CA PRO A 49 1.14 -1.18 20.15
C PRO A 49 -0.38 -1.43 20.15
N GLU A 50 -0.91 -1.74 21.34
CA GLU A 50 -2.34 -1.85 21.63
C GLU A 50 -3.00 -0.48 21.38
N GLY A 51 -3.45 -0.24 20.14
CA GLY A 51 -4.12 1.01 19.78
C GLY A 51 -4.96 0.96 18.50
N VAL A 52 -4.84 -0.10 17.68
CA VAL A 52 -5.59 -0.23 16.41
C VAL A 52 -6.63 -1.34 16.49
N ALA A 53 -7.27 -1.49 17.65
CA ALA A 53 -8.41 -2.38 17.82
C ALA A 53 -9.60 -1.59 18.37
N ALA A 54 -10.66 -1.54 17.57
CA ALA A 54 -11.99 -1.00 17.86
C ALA A 54 -12.14 0.54 17.83
N GLN A 55 -12.56 1.04 16.67
CA GLN A 55 -13.65 2.03 16.59
C GLN A 55 -14.30 1.96 15.19
N ALA A 56 -15.28 1.06 15.06
CA ALA A 56 -16.29 1.17 14.02
C ALA A 56 -17.31 2.22 14.52
N GLY A 57 -17.15 3.45 14.05
CA GLY A 57 -18.08 4.55 14.32
C GLY A 57 -18.98 4.77 13.11
N ASP A 58 -20.29 4.64 13.31
CA ASP A 58 -21.34 5.09 12.39
C ASP A 58 -21.25 6.61 12.22
N GLY A 59 -20.73 7.07 11.09
CA GLY A 59 -20.70 8.48 10.70
C GLY A 59 -20.67 8.59 9.18
N PRO A 60 -21.39 9.56 8.57
CA PRO A 60 -21.39 9.73 7.12
C PRO A 60 -19.98 10.14 6.67
N LEU A 61 -19.31 9.25 5.95
CA LEU A 61 -17.98 9.48 5.39
C LEU A 61 -18.09 10.53 4.28
N GLY A 62 -17.34 11.63 4.46
CA GLY A 62 -17.38 12.82 3.61
C GLY A 62 -16.97 12.54 2.17
N SER A 63 -17.66 13.20 1.26
CA SER A 63 -17.41 13.27 -0.19
C SER A 63 -16.06 13.92 -0.49
N GLY A 64 -15.18 13.23 -1.21
CA GLY A 64 -13.93 13.80 -1.69
C GLY A 64 -13.39 13.01 -2.89
N SER A 65 -13.99 13.19 -4.06
CA SER A 65 -13.44 12.70 -5.34
C SER A 65 -12.66 13.79 -6.10
N GLU A 66 -12.11 14.78 -5.40
CA GLU A 66 -11.25 15.82 -5.97
C GLU A 66 -10.03 15.97 -5.06
N GLY A 67 -8.99 15.12 -5.24
CA GLY A 67 -7.81 15.19 -4.36
C GLY A 67 -6.66 14.22 -4.57
N ALA A 68 -6.82 13.10 -5.29
CA ALA A 68 -5.69 12.29 -5.73
C ALA A 68 -5.06 12.93 -6.98
N GLY A 69 -4.47 14.11 -6.82
CA GLY A 69 -3.58 14.65 -7.86
C GLY A 69 -2.49 13.61 -8.14
N GLU A 70 -2.19 13.38 -9.41
CA GLU A 70 -1.05 12.55 -9.81
C GLU A 70 0.18 13.03 -9.04
N ALA A 71 0.82 12.11 -8.30
CA ALA A 71 1.99 12.42 -7.49
C ALA A 71 3.02 13.13 -8.36
N ASP A 72 3.70 14.13 -7.80
CA ASP A 72 4.66 14.90 -8.59
C ASP A 72 5.81 14.01 -9.10
N PRO A 73 6.45 14.36 -10.23
CA PRO A 73 7.49 13.53 -10.82
C PRO A 73 8.67 13.21 -9.90
N HIS A 74 8.97 14.08 -8.94
CA HIS A 74 10.02 13.85 -7.95
C HIS A 74 9.60 12.76 -6.97
N THR A 75 8.40 12.84 -6.41
CA THR A 75 7.87 11.82 -5.51
C THR A 75 7.83 10.46 -6.19
N VAL A 76 7.34 10.38 -7.43
CA VAL A 76 7.31 9.12 -8.19
C VAL A 76 8.72 8.55 -8.36
N ALA A 77 9.69 9.35 -8.78
CA ALA A 77 11.06 8.89 -9.00
C ALA A 77 11.76 8.47 -7.70
N THR A 78 11.51 9.17 -6.60
CA THR A 78 12.03 8.84 -5.27
C THR A 78 11.47 7.51 -4.76
N PHE A 79 10.16 7.27 -4.90
CA PHE A 79 9.57 5.97 -4.53
C PHE A 79 10.02 4.83 -5.44
N ARG A 80 10.25 5.08 -6.74
CA ARG A 80 10.87 4.07 -7.62
C ARG A 80 12.29 3.71 -7.17
N ALA A 81 13.07 4.71 -6.78
CA ALA A 81 14.42 4.50 -6.27
C ALA A 81 14.44 3.73 -4.94
N LEU A 82 13.45 4.00 -4.08
CA LEU A 82 13.24 3.30 -2.82
C LEU A 82 12.86 1.84 -3.05
N VAL A 83 11.86 1.58 -3.92
CA VAL A 83 11.42 0.22 -4.24
C VAL A 83 12.53 -0.60 -4.89
N ASP A 84 13.32 -0.01 -5.78
CA ASP A 84 14.51 -0.64 -6.35
C ASP A 84 15.55 -1.04 -5.31
N ALA A 85 15.57 -0.39 -4.14
CA ALA A 85 16.43 -0.76 -3.02
C ALA A 85 15.81 -1.82 -2.10
N LEU A 86 14.51 -1.73 -1.82
CA LEU A 86 13.82 -2.67 -0.94
C LEU A 86 13.59 -4.04 -1.59
N VAL A 87 13.18 -4.04 -2.86
CA VAL A 87 12.85 -5.25 -3.62
C VAL A 87 13.53 -5.15 -5.00
N PRO A 88 14.85 -5.39 -5.06
CA PRO A 88 15.60 -5.32 -6.30
C PRO A 88 15.26 -6.48 -7.24
N GLU A 89 15.61 -6.34 -8.52
CA GLU A 89 15.71 -7.49 -9.43
C GLU A 89 16.81 -8.45 -8.94
N THR A 90 16.53 -9.75 -9.05
CA THR A 90 17.41 -10.82 -8.55
C THR A 90 17.76 -11.85 -9.62
N PRO A 91 18.55 -11.48 -10.65
CA PRO A 91 18.92 -12.38 -11.75
C PRO A 91 19.70 -13.62 -11.28
N ASP A 92 20.52 -13.49 -10.23
CA ASP A 92 21.25 -14.63 -9.66
C ASP A 92 20.30 -15.66 -9.04
N VAL A 93 19.24 -15.21 -8.36
CA VAL A 93 18.20 -16.10 -7.80
C VAL A 93 17.40 -16.73 -8.94
N ALA A 94 17.12 -15.98 -10.00
CA ALA A 94 16.42 -16.49 -11.16
C ALA A 94 17.18 -17.61 -11.88
N ALA A 95 18.51 -17.49 -11.96
CA ALA A 95 19.37 -18.54 -12.51
C ALA A 95 19.30 -19.84 -11.70
N GLU A 96 19.03 -19.77 -10.40
CA GLU A 96 18.94 -20.93 -9.51
C GLU A 96 17.53 -21.52 -9.42
N ARG A 97 16.49 -20.67 -9.44
CA ARG A 97 15.12 -21.05 -9.07
C ARG A 97 14.08 -20.92 -10.17
N GLY A 98 14.33 -20.13 -11.21
CA GLY A 98 13.36 -19.86 -12.27
C GLY A 98 13.20 -18.37 -12.57
N GLY A 99 12.79 -18.04 -13.80
CA GLY A 99 12.66 -16.66 -14.29
C GLY A 99 11.64 -15.81 -13.51
N GLU A 100 10.65 -16.46 -12.89
CA GLU A 100 9.67 -15.84 -12.01
C GLU A 100 10.30 -15.12 -10.82
N HIS A 101 11.52 -15.50 -10.43
CA HIS A 101 12.30 -14.88 -9.35
C HIS A 101 13.22 -13.73 -9.82
N GLU A 102 13.25 -13.37 -11.11
CA GLU A 102 14.06 -12.24 -11.59
C GLU A 102 13.45 -10.87 -11.28
N PRO A 103 12.16 -10.61 -11.58
CA PRO A 103 11.62 -9.26 -11.50
C PRO A 103 11.54 -8.76 -10.04
N GLY A 104 11.94 -7.51 -9.82
CA GLY A 104 11.81 -6.83 -8.52
C GLY A 104 10.49 -6.07 -8.36
N GLY A 105 10.40 -5.27 -7.30
CA GLY A 105 9.17 -4.53 -6.97
C GLY A 105 8.73 -3.52 -8.03
N LEU A 106 9.65 -3.00 -8.85
CA LEU A 106 9.30 -2.11 -9.97
C LEU A 106 8.50 -2.81 -11.08
N ALA A 107 8.61 -4.14 -11.22
CA ALA A 107 7.88 -4.89 -12.23
C ALA A 107 6.37 -4.97 -11.95
N ILE A 108 5.98 -4.76 -10.69
CA ILE A 108 4.59 -4.82 -10.22
C ILE A 108 4.05 -3.45 -9.76
N GLU A 109 4.74 -2.37 -10.13
CA GLU A 109 4.42 -0.99 -9.70
C GLU A 109 4.30 -0.86 -8.17
N LEU A 110 5.20 -1.51 -7.41
CA LEU A 110 5.18 -1.45 -5.95
C LEU A 110 5.34 -0.02 -5.43
N GLU A 111 5.95 0.89 -6.20
CA GLU A 111 6.06 2.31 -5.85
C GLU A 111 4.68 2.94 -5.74
N ARG A 112 3.75 2.57 -6.63
CA ARG A 112 2.39 3.10 -6.67
C ARG A 112 1.60 2.57 -5.49
N PHE A 113 1.84 1.31 -5.11
CA PHE A 113 1.27 0.73 -3.90
C PHE A 113 1.72 1.48 -2.65
N LEU A 114 3.02 1.76 -2.52
CA LEU A 114 3.56 2.45 -1.35
C LEU A 114 3.02 3.88 -1.26
N MET A 115 3.02 4.63 -2.36
CA MET A 115 2.44 5.98 -2.39
C MET A 115 0.95 5.98 -2.03
N TYR A 116 0.17 5.09 -2.65
CA TYR A 116 -1.25 4.91 -2.34
C TYR A 116 -1.47 4.59 -0.85
N SER A 117 -0.69 3.63 -0.33
CA SER A 117 -0.76 3.21 1.07
C SER A 117 -0.43 4.35 2.02
N PHE A 118 0.64 5.10 1.76
CA PHE A 118 1.10 6.18 2.62
C PHE A 118 0.06 7.31 2.70
N ASN A 119 -0.55 7.64 1.56
CA ASN A 119 -1.59 8.67 1.48
C ASN A 119 -2.93 8.20 2.10
N SER A 120 -3.17 6.89 2.14
CA SER A 120 -4.42 6.31 2.67
C SER A 120 -4.37 5.97 4.17
N PHE A 121 -3.18 5.72 4.74
CA PHE A 121 -3.04 5.25 6.13
C PHE A 121 -3.18 6.34 7.19
N VAL A 122 -3.19 7.62 6.82
CA VAL A 122 -3.38 8.69 7.81
C VAL A 122 -4.86 9.11 7.85
N PRO A 123 -5.62 8.73 8.90
CA PRO A 123 -6.96 9.24 9.06
C PRO A 123 -6.90 10.75 9.26
N VAL A 124 -7.54 11.50 8.36
CA VAL A 124 -7.83 12.91 8.61
C VAL A 124 -8.92 12.95 9.67
N GLU A 125 -8.61 13.48 10.86
CA GLU A 125 -9.62 13.60 11.91
C GLU A 125 -10.84 14.41 11.40
N PRO A 126 -12.07 13.86 11.49
CA PRO A 126 -13.26 14.63 11.19
C PRO A 126 -13.44 15.70 12.27
N GLY A 127 -13.33 16.98 11.88
CA GLY A 127 -13.58 18.13 12.77
C GLY A 127 -12.44 19.14 12.92
N GLY A 128 -11.33 18.99 12.20
CA GLY A 128 -10.32 20.05 12.06
C GLY A 128 -10.90 21.30 11.37
N PRO A 129 -10.29 22.49 11.56
CA PRO A 129 -10.79 23.72 10.97
C PRO A 129 -10.73 23.62 9.44
N GLU A 130 -11.93 23.54 8.83
CA GLU A 130 -12.20 23.47 7.39
C GLU A 130 -11.76 22.13 6.77
N ASP A 131 -12.65 21.14 6.59
CA ASP A 131 -13.48 20.98 5.38
C ASP A 131 -12.79 21.35 4.06
N THR A 132 -11.49 21.10 3.99
CA THR A 132 -10.70 21.07 2.77
C THR A 132 -10.43 19.60 2.48
N GLY A 133 -11.15 19.04 1.50
CA GLY A 133 -11.08 17.63 1.06
C GLY A 133 -9.75 17.20 0.45
N GLY A 134 -8.61 17.61 1.02
CA GLY A 134 -7.28 17.18 0.64
C GLY A 134 -6.84 15.95 1.42
N THR A 135 -6.60 14.85 0.70
CA THR A 135 -5.83 13.71 1.21
C THR A 135 -4.46 14.20 1.67
N LEU A 136 -3.99 13.71 2.82
CA LEU A 136 -2.65 14.00 3.30
C LEU A 136 -1.63 13.53 2.26
N ARG A 137 -0.80 14.45 1.75
CA ARG A 137 0.32 14.17 0.83
C ARG A 137 1.52 13.58 1.58
N ALA A 138 1.25 12.42 2.20
CA ALA A 138 2.20 11.70 3.05
C ALA A 138 3.38 11.16 2.24
N ALA A 139 3.12 10.71 1.01
CA ALA A 139 4.15 10.22 0.10
C ALA A 139 5.15 11.32 -0.24
N GLU A 140 4.67 12.49 -0.66
CA GLU A 140 5.49 13.65 -1.02
C GLU A 140 6.34 14.11 0.17
N THR A 141 5.72 14.17 1.36
CA THR A 141 6.40 14.51 2.60
C THR A 141 7.53 13.51 2.91
N PHE A 142 7.25 12.22 2.76
CA PHE A 142 8.25 11.18 2.99
C PHE A 142 9.37 11.20 1.94
N ALA A 143 9.06 11.52 0.68
CA ALA A 143 10.06 11.71 -0.36
C ALA A 143 11.04 12.85 -0.02
N GLY A 144 10.54 13.94 0.56
CA GLY A 144 11.38 15.02 1.09
C GLY A 144 12.30 14.54 2.23
N ALA A 145 11.76 13.81 3.20
CA ALA A 145 12.57 13.25 4.30
C ALA A 145 13.68 12.30 3.81
N LEU A 146 13.40 11.50 2.77
CA LEU A 146 14.41 10.64 2.14
C LEU A 146 15.56 11.46 1.51
N ASP A 147 15.25 12.59 0.86
CA ASP A 147 16.26 13.48 0.30
C ASP A 147 17.10 14.19 1.37
N GLU A 148 16.50 14.58 2.49
CA GLU A 148 17.21 15.13 3.64
C GLU A 148 18.20 14.09 4.21
N ALA A 149 17.75 12.84 4.36
CA ALA A 149 18.60 11.74 4.82
C ALA A 149 19.75 11.44 3.87
N ALA A 150 19.48 11.45 2.57
CA ALA A 150 20.51 11.27 1.55
C ALA A 150 21.53 12.42 1.57
N SER A 151 21.05 13.65 1.76
CA SER A 151 21.92 14.83 1.86
C SER A 151 22.80 14.76 3.11
N GLU A 152 22.26 14.29 4.23
CA GLU A 152 23.01 14.05 5.47
C GLU A 152 24.08 12.96 5.28
N LEU A 153 23.74 11.82 4.66
CA LEU A 153 24.71 10.76 4.34
C LEU A 153 25.90 11.28 3.53
N LEU A 154 25.61 12.10 2.50
CA LEU A 154 26.64 12.73 1.66
C LEU A 154 27.46 13.77 2.42
N ALA A 155 26.83 14.56 3.29
CA ALA A 155 27.51 15.55 4.12
C ALA A 155 28.50 14.90 5.10
N ARG A 156 28.19 13.69 5.59
CA ARG A 156 29.09 12.87 6.41
C ARG A 156 30.19 12.19 5.61
N GLY A 157 30.03 12.07 4.29
CA GLY A 157 30.94 11.31 3.43
C GLY A 157 30.89 9.80 3.71
N GLU A 158 29.74 9.31 4.17
CA GLU A 158 29.50 7.90 4.51
C GLU A 158 28.96 7.08 3.33
N ASN A 159 28.70 7.74 2.18
CA ASN A 159 28.34 7.06 0.94
C ASN A 159 29.55 6.33 0.33
N GLU A 160 29.32 5.15 -0.22
CA GLU A 160 30.38 4.37 -0.88
C GLU A 160 30.53 4.73 -2.35
N ASP A 161 29.41 5.06 -3.00
CA ASP A 161 29.38 5.36 -4.43
C ASP A 161 29.08 6.84 -4.68
N ALA A 162 29.64 7.38 -5.77
CA ALA A 162 29.29 8.72 -6.21
C ALA A 162 27.82 8.76 -6.69
N PRO A 163 27.02 9.77 -6.29
CA PRO A 163 25.65 9.90 -6.76
C PRO A 163 25.54 9.97 -8.30
N THR A 164 24.55 9.29 -8.86
CA THR A 164 24.24 9.28 -10.29
C THR A 164 22.75 9.51 -10.53
N THR A 165 22.40 10.48 -11.37
CA THR A 165 20.99 10.86 -11.62
C THR A 165 20.37 10.16 -12.83
N THR A 166 21.03 9.16 -13.42
CA THR A 166 20.64 8.65 -14.74
C THR A 166 19.45 7.69 -14.70
N ARG A 167 19.29 6.90 -13.64
CA ARG A 167 18.22 5.88 -13.55
C ARG A 167 16.87 6.45 -13.12
N PHE A 168 16.87 7.46 -12.24
CA PHE A 168 15.66 8.07 -11.67
C PHE A 168 15.76 9.61 -11.72
N SER A 169 15.87 10.15 -12.93
CA SER A 169 16.31 11.54 -13.16
C SER A 169 15.37 12.64 -12.67
N ALA A 170 14.11 12.33 -12.40
CA ALA A 170 13.16 13.28 -11.82
C ALA A 170 13.25 13.34 -10.28
N GLY A 171 13.93 12.39 -9.65
CA GLY A 171 14.06 12.32 -8.20
C GLY A 171 15.14 13.25 -7.66
N GLY A 172 15.21 13.35 -6.33
CA GLY A 172 16.18 14.19 -5.64
C GLY A 172 17.48 13.48 -5.28
N THR A 173 18.12 13.96 -4.21
CA THR A 173 19.39 13.45 -3.71
C THR A 173 19.33 11.96 -3.39
N PHE A 174 18.22 11.48 -2.82
CA PHE A 174 18.03 10.07 -2.49
C PHE A 174 18.00 9.19 -3.73
N ALA A 175 17.27 9.60 -4.76
CA ALA A 175 17.16 8.86 -6.01
C ALA A 175 18.51 8.75 -6.75
N ALA A 176 19.41 9.71 -6.51
CA ALA A 176 20.75 9.72 -7.07
C ALA A 176 21.73 8.76 -6.38
N LEU A 177 21.46 8.30 -5.16
CA LEU A 177 22.34 7.37 -4.45
C LEU A 177 22.37 5.99 -5.12
N SER A 178 23.43 5.22 -4.87
CA SER A 178 23.45 3.79 -5.19
C SER A 178 22.44 3.03 -4.33
N ARG A 179 22.14 1.79 -4.70
CA ARG A 179 21.14 0.99 -4.00
C ARG A 179 21.47 0.82 -2.51
N ASP A 180 22.71 0.51 -2.20
CA ASP A 180 23.16 0.29 -0.82
C ASP A 180 23.20 1.61 -0.03
N ASP A 181 23.62 2.70 -0.67
CA ASP A 181 23.61 4.04 -0.05
C ASP A 181 22.18 4.55 0.23
N ARG A 182 21.17 4.16 -0.58
CA ARG A 182 19.76 4.45 -0.25
C ARG A 182 19.33 3.74 1.04
N LEU A 183 19.73 2.49 1.24
CA LEU A 183 19.42 1.76 2.47
C LEU A 183 20.12 2.40 3.68
N ARG A 184 21.38 2.84 3.52
CA ARG A 184 22.10 3.62 4.56
C ARG A 184 21.38 4.93 4.90
N ALA A 185 20.90 5.66 3.90
CA ALA A 185 20.11 6.87 4.14
C ALA A 185 18.81 6.58 4.92
N VAL A 186 18.12 5.48 4.58
CA VAL A 186 16.93 5.02 5.33
C VAL A 186 17.31 4.65 6.78
N GLU A 187 18.46 4.03 7.00
CA GLU A 187 18.96 3.72 8.36
C GLU A 187 19.19 4.98 9.19
N LEU A 188 19.71 6.07 8.60
CA LEU A 188 19.85 7.36 9.30
C LEU A 188 18.49 7.91 9.77
N LEU A 189 17.44 7.79 8.94
CA LEU A 189 16.09 8.19 9.36
C LEU A 189 15.54 7.28 10.46
N ALA A 190 15.73 5.97 10.34
CA ALA A 190 15.28 5.01 11.35
C ALA A 190 15.94 5.28 12.72
N ALA A 191 17.23 5.62 12.70
CA ALA A 191 18.04 5.94 13.87
C ALA A 191 17.81 7.35 14.43
N LYS A 192 16.98 8.18 13.79
CA LYS A 192 16.76 9.60 14.15
C LYS A 192 18.05 10.43 14.13
N GLU A 193 18.93 10.11 13.20
CA GLU A 193 20.21 10.81 13.04
C GLU A 193 20.15 11.93 12.01
N VAL A 194 18.99 12.15 11.38
CA VAL A 194 18.76 13.23 10.43
C VAL A 194 18.05 14.37 11.16
N PRO A 195 18.59 15.61 11.14
CA PRO A 195 17.91 16.77 11.69
C PRO A 195 16.76 17.18 10.76
N LEU A 196 15.62 16.50 10.90
CA LEU A 196 14.45 16.74 10.07
C LEU A 196 13.79 18.07 10.43
N GLU A 197 13.64 18.93 9.43
CA GLU A 197 12.83 20.14 9.55
C GLU A 197 11.44 19.90 8.95
N PRO A 198 10.35 20.31 9.62
CA PRO A 198 9.04 20.18 9.03
C PRO A 198 8.96 21.04 7.75
N PRO A 199 8.29 20.58 6.69
CA PRO A 199 8.17 21.35 5.46
C PRO A 199 7.57 22.73 5.76
N THR A 200 8.08 23.79 5.14
CA THR A 200 7.58 25.16 5.35
C THR A 200 6.76 25.64 4.15
N GLY A 201 5.60 26.26 4.38
CA GLY A 201 4.72 26.80 3.33
C GLY A 201 3.24 26.89 3.73
N GLU A 202 2.45 27.66 2.99
CA GLU A 202 1.02 27.91 3.26
C GLU A 202 0.14 26.63 3.19
N GLU A 203 0.61 25.57 2.52
CA GLU A 203 -0.01 24.24 2.48
C GLU A 203 0.75 23.20 3.31
N SER A 204 1.70 23.63 4.16
CA SER A 204 2.58 22.69 4.83
C SER A 204 1.85 21.85 5.86
N LEU A 205 2.02 20.53 5.70
CA LEU A 205 1.58 19.50 6.63
C LEU A 205 2.09 19.72 8.06
N ALA A 206 3.11 20.55 8.23
CA ALA A 206 3.75 20.88 9.50
C ALA A 206 2.75 21.35 10.56
N ASP A 207 1.75 22.15 10.18
CA ASP A 207 0.73 22.63 11.12
C ASP A 207 -0.29 21.54 11.48
N ARG A 208 -0.39 20.47 10.67
CA ARG A 208 -1.29 19.32 10.86
C ARG A 208 -0.61 18.12 11.50
N ILE A 209 0.72 18.04 11.43
CA ILE A 209 1.53 16.98 12.02
C ILE A 209 2.18 17.51 13.29
N VAL A 210 1.58 17.17 14.43
CA VAL A 210 2.06 17.56 15.76
C VAL A 210 3.47 17.03 16.06
N ASP A 211 3.84 15.88 15.49
CA ASP A 211 5.14 15.24 15.65
C ASP A 211 5.68 14.77 14.28
N TYR A 212 6.39 15.67 13.58
CA TYR A 212 6.91 15.40 12.23
C TYR A 212 7.94 14.28 12.22
N GLU A 213 8.87 14.33 13.18
CA GLU A 213 9.90 13.30 13.34
C GLU A 213 9.26 11.94 13.65
N GLY A 214 8.28 11.90 14.56
CA GLY A 214 7.52 10.69 14.87
C GLY A 214 6.72 10.16 13.69
N PHE A 215 6.13 11.04 12.89
CA PHE A 215 5.45 10.67 11.64
C PHE A 215 6.42 10.00 10.65
N VAL A 216 7.57 10.62 10.37
CA VAL A 216 8.59 10.03 9.48
C VAL A 216 9.08 8.70 10.05
N GLN A 217 9.30 8.62 11.36
CA GLN A 217 9.75 7.38 12.01
C GLN A 217 8.74 6.23 11.89
N TYR A 218 7.43 6.55 12.01
CA TYR A 218 6.36 5.60 11.77
C TYR A 218 6.40 5.05 10.34
N GLN A 219 6.57 5.93 9.36
CA GLN A 219 6.65 5.53 7.94
C GLN A 219 7.87 4.66 7.67
N VAL A 220 9.06 5.04 8.14
CA VAL A 220 10.29 4.22 7.97
C VAL A 220 10.12 2.84 8.60
N THR A 221 9.55 2.76 9.80
CA THR A 221 9.34 1.50 10.52
C THR A 221 8.36 0.59 9.78
N GLY A 222 7.27 1.15 9.25
CA GLY A 222 6.25 0.41 8.51
C GLY A 222 6.65 0.04 7.08
N MET A 223 7.57 0.77 6.47
CA MET A 223 7.87 0.68 5.03
C MET A 223 8.24 -0.72 4.56
N ASN A 224 9.11 -1.43 5.27
CA ASN A 224 9.48 -2.81 4.92
C ASN A 224 8.27 -3.75 4.98
N LEU A 225 7.43 -3.61 6.01
CA LEU A 225 6.22 -4.41 6.16
C LEU A 225 5.23 -4.11 5.02
N VAL A 226 4.99 -2.83 4.73
CA VAL A 226 4.05 -2.41 3.69
C VAL A 226 4.56 -2.84 2.30
N ALA A 227 5.87 -2.71 2.02
CA ALA A 227 6.46 -3.18 0.77
C ALA A 227 6.26 -4.70 0.59
N MET A 228 6.49 -5.48 1.65
CA MET A 228 6.25 -6.93 1.63
C MET A 228 4.77 -7.27 1.43
N LEU A 229 3.86 -6.55 2.09
CA LEU A 229 2.43 -6.71 1.88
C LEU A 229 2.04 -6.43 0.43
N GLY A 230 2.50 -5.33 -0.15
CA GLY A 230 2.25 -5.00 -1.55
C GLY A 230 2.80 -6.08 -2.49
N TYR A 231 4.06 -6.48 -2.29
CA TYR A 231 4.75 -7.43 -3.16
C TYR A 231 4.11 -8.83 -3.18
N TYR A 232 3.68 -9.33 -2.03
CA TYR A 232 3.02 -10.64 -1.92
C TYR A 232 1.49 -10.58 -2.01
N SER A 233 0.91 -9.42 -2.35
CA SER A 233 -0.53 -9.27 -2.53
C SER A 233 -0.97 -9.46 -3.98
N GLU A 234 -2.29 -9.44 -4.16
CA GLU A 234 -2.97 -9.40 -5.46
C GLU A 234 -2.90 -8.01 -6.15
N TRP A 235 -2.15 -7.04 -5.61
CA TRP A 235 -2.01 -5.67 -6.14
C TRP A 235 -1.75 -5.61 -7.65
N ALA A 236 -0.80 -6.40 -8.14
CA ALA A 236 -0.44 -6.44 -9.55
C ALA A 236 -1.60 -6.95 -10.44
N GLY A 237 -2.49 -7.77 -9.87
CA GLY A 237 -3.61 -8.37 -10.58
C GLY A 237 -4.81 -7.45 -10.78
N TYR A 238 -4.83 -6.24 -10.20
CA TYR A 238 -5.95 -5.29 -10.37
C TYR A 238 -5.80 -4.34 -11.57
N GLY A 239 -4.70 -4.43 -12.31
CA GLY A 239 -4.46 -3.56 -13.47
C GLY A 239 -4.68 -2.08 -13.14
N GLU A 240 -5.31 -1.32 -14.03
CA GLU A 240 -5.53 0.12 -13.82
C GLU A 240 -6.44 0.45 -12.63
N THR A 241 -7.30 -0.50 -12.20
CA THR A 241 -8.24 -0.30 -11.10
C THR A 241 -7.60 -0.48 -9.72
N LYS A 242 -6.29 -0.78 -9.63
CA LYS A 242 -5.59 -1.07 -8.37
C LYS A 242 -5.69 0.05 -7.32
N THR A 243 -5.83 1.30 -7.76
CA THR A 243 -6.01 2.49 -6.90
C THR A 243 -7.46 2.90 -6.69
N ASP A 244 -8.42 2.22 -7.34
CA ASP A 244 -9.83 2.52 -7.18
C ASP A 244 -10.32 2.12 -5.78
N CYS A 245 -11.54 2.56 -5.46
CA CYS A 245 -12.27 2.10 -4.29
C CYS A 245 -12.30 0.56 -4.25
N PRO A 246 -12.14 -0.08 -3.07
CA PRO A 246 -12.11 -1.55 -2.98
C PRO A 246 -13.27 -2.27 -3.67
N THR A 247 -14.46 -1.65 -3.72
CA THR A 247 -15.66 -2.18 -4.39
C THR A 247 -15.61 -2.10 -5.91
N ASP A 248 -14.80 -1.20 -6.47
CA ASP A 248 -14.71 -0.93 -7.91
C ASP A 248 -13.49 -1.60 -8.56
N ARG A 249 -12.61 -2.23 -7.76
CA ARG A 249 -11.45 -2.95 -8.29
C ARG A 249 -11.85 -4.19 -9.05
N VAL A 250 -11.25 -4.37 -10.22
CA VAL A 250 -11.45 -5.53 -11.08
C VAL A 250 -10.18 -6.36 -11.09
N PHE A 251 -10.26 -7.58 -10.56
CA PHE A 251 -9.16 -8.53 -10.61
C PHE A 251 -9.07 -9.16 -12.02
N GLU A 252 -7.99 -8.89 -12.73
CA GLU A 252 -7.80 -9.26 -14.14
C GLU A 252 -7.31 -10.70 -14.32
N GLY A 253 -6.59 -11.26 -13.35
CA GLY A 253 -6.12 -12.63 -13.41
C GLY A 253 -4.98 -12.94 -12.44
N VAL A 254 -4.79 -14.23 -12.15
CA VAL A 254 -3.70 -14.73 -11.31
C VAL A 254 -2.36 -14.66 -12.02
N GLU A 255 -2.38 -14.67 -13.36
CA GLU A 255 -1.22 -14.63 -14.23
C GLU A 255 -0.49 -13.27 -14.16
N ALA A 256 -1.18 -12.22 -13.72
CA ALA A 256 -0.59 -10.89 -13.51
C ALA A 256 0.09 -10.76 -12.13
N VAL A 257 -0.08 -11.74 -11.23
CA VAL A 257 0.44 -11.68 -9.87
C VAL A 257 1.71 -12.50 -9.74
N GLN A 258 2.86 -11.83 -9.90
CA GLN A 258 4.18 -12.46 -9.86
C GLN A 258 4.40 -13.34 -8.61
N SER A 259 3.99 -12.88 -7.44
CA SER A 259 4.18 -13.60 -6.18
C SER A 259 3.40 -14.92 -6.12
N PHE A 260 2.32 -15.06 -6.89
CA PHE A 260 1.56 -16.31 -6.95
C PHE A 260 2.34 -17.37 -7.71
N GLU A 261 2.97 -17.00 -8.81
CA GLU A 261 3.87 -17.89 -9.57
C GLU A 261 5.08 -18.31 -8.72
N GLN A 262 5.71 -17.36 -8.02
CA GLN A 262 6.87 -17.64 -7.15
C GLN A 262 6.59 -18.61 -5.98
N THR A 263 5.31 -18.77 -5.60
CA THR A 263 4.91 -19.53 -4.41
C THR A 263 4.02 -20.73 -4.73
N ASP A 264 3.76 -21.01 -6.01
CA ASP A 264 2.74 -21.95 -6.47
C ASP A 264 1.36 -21.69 -5.82
N TYR A 265 1.06 -20.44 -5.45
CA TYR A 265 -0.22 -20.10 -4.87
C TYR A 265 -1.30 -20.07 -5.97
N PRO A 266 -2.37 -20.87 -5.88
CA PRO A 266 -3.37 -20.99 -6.96
C PRO A 266 -4.27 -19.75 -7.10
N GLY A 267 -4.00 -18.68 -6.36
CA GLY A 267 -4.84 -17.50 -6.26
C GLY A 267 -6.07 -17.69 -5.35
N PRO A 268 -6.89 -16.64 -5.22
CA PRO A 268 -8.13 -16.71 -4.45
C PRO A 268 -9.07 -17.78 -5.00
N ALA A 269 -9.35 -18.82 -4.20
CA ALA A 269 -10.38 -19.79 -4.55
C ALA A 269 -11.77 -19.17 -4.36
N ARG A 270 -12.76 -19.60 -5.17
CA ARG A 270 -14.19 -19.34 -4.94
C ARG A 270 -14.69 -20.09 -3.70
N GLY A 271 -14.17 -19.74 -2.53
CA GLY A 271 -14.39 -20.49 -1.28
C GLY A 271 -15.45 -19.89 -0.36
N TYR A 272 -15.97 -18.70 -0.66
CA TYR A 272 -16.69 -17.89 0.33
C TYR A 272 -18.20 -17.68 0.03
N ALA A 273 -18.68 -18.04 -1.16
CA ALA A 273 -20.12 -18.00 -1.46
C ALA A 273 -20.93 -19.04 -0.65
N ASP A 274 -20.29 -20.09 -0.13
CA ASP A 274 -20.97 -21.12 0.66
C ASP A 274 -21.26 -20.73 2.12
N LEU A 275 -20.65 -19.67 2.66
CA LEU A 275 -20.70 -19.36 4.10
C LEU A 275 -21.18 -17.94 4.47
N ARG A 276 -21.35 -17.00 3.52
CA ARG A 276 -21.91 -15.65 3.80
C ARG A 276 -23.43 -15.64 3.94
N GLY A 277 -23.97 -16.55 4.74
CA GLY A 277 -25.39 -16.48 5.07
C GLY A 277 -25.97 -17.62 5.90
N TYR A 278 -25.15 -18.57 6.35
CA TYR A 278 -25.62 -19.67 7.18
C TYR A 278 -24.89 -19.67 8.50
N GLU A 279 -25.67 -19.54 9.57
CA GLU A 279 -25.22 -19.76 10.93
C GLU A 279 -24.78 -21.24 11.05
N VAL A 280 -23.50 -21.45 11.34
CA VAL A 280 -22.96 -22.78 11.61
C VAL A 280 -23.48 -23.22 12.98
N GLN A 281 -24.49 -24.10 13.00
CA GLN A 281 -25.16 -24.48 14.25
C GLN A 281 -24.35 -25.43 15.13
N GLN A 282 -23.44 -26.21 14.53
CA GLN A 282 -22.63 -27.18 15.26
C GLN A 282 -21.31 -27.43 14.54
N PHE A 283 -20.22 -27.36 15.29
CA PHE A 283 -18.94 -27.94 14.90
C PHE A 283 -18.90 -29.37 15.44
N VAL A 284 -18.70 -30.35 14.55
CA VAL A 284 -18.36 -31.72 14.96
C VAL A 284 -16.86 -31.85 14.85
N GLU A 285 -16.18 -31.86 15.99
CA GLU A 285 -14.77 -32.17 16.06
C GLU A 285 -14.61 -33.69 15.96
N ASP A 286 -13.81 -34.15 15.00
CA ASP A 286 -13.36 -35.54 14.98
C ASP A 286 -12.30 -35.73 16.09
N GLU A 287 -12.59 -36.56 17.08
CA GLU A 287 -11.62 -36.96 18.10
C GLU A 287 -10.51 -37.82 17.47
N TYR A 288 -9.25 -37.41 17.67
CA TYR A 288 -8.04 -38.17 17.33
C TYR A 288 -7.31 -38.63 18.59
#